data_AF-A0A256W5B5-F1
#
_entry.id   AF-A0A256W5B5-F1
#
_cell.length_a   1.000
_cell.length_b   1.000
_cell.length_c   1.000
_cell.angle_alpha   90.00
_cell.angle_beta   90.00
_cell.angle_gamma   90.00
#
_symmetry.space_group_name_H-M   'P 1'
#
loop_
_entity.id
_entity.type
_entity.pdbx_description
1 polymer ?
#
loop_
_entity_poly.entity_id
_entity_poly.type
_entity_poly.pdbx_seq_one_letter_code
_entity_poly.pdbx_strand_id
1 'polypeptide(L)' 'MKRLSIVLMLALMVNMAMAQGNAVASAYNYLKNGQPQKAMVEIDKASQHDDTKDEAKTWFYKGNIYLQLYTFA' A
#
# COMPACT_ATOMS: atom_id res chain seq x y z
N MET A 1 -23.12 -15.12 27.59
CA MET A 1 -22.56 -13.77 27.33
C MET A 1 -21.07 -13.78 27.01
N LYS A 2 -20.17 -14.23 27.91
CA LYS A 2 -18.71 -14.19 27.69
C LYS A 2 -18.22 -14.89 26.40
N ARG A 3 -18.80 -16.03 26.05
CA ARG A 3 -18.47 -16.77 24.81
C ARG A 3 -18.91 -16.04 23.54
N LEU A 4 -20.04 -15.33 23.57
CA LEU A 4 -20.52 -14.54 22.44
C LEU A 4 -19.65 -13.31 22.21
N SER A 5 -19.22 -12.65 23.30
CA SER A 5 -18.31 -11.50 23.25
C SER A 5 -16.96 -11.86 22.62
N ILE A 6 -16.42 -13.06 22.90
CA ILE A 6 -15.16 -13.53 22.31
C ILE A 6 -15.32 -13.78 20.80
N VAL A 7 -16.43 -14.41 20.37
CA VAL A 7 -16.70 -14.66 18.95
C VAL A 7 -16.87 -13.34 18.17
N LEU A 8 -17.57 -12.36 18.75
CA LEU A 8 -17.70 -11.02 18.16
C LEU A 8 -16.34 -10.31 18.05
N MET A 9 -15.50 -10.41 19.09
CA MET A 9 -14.18 -9.79 19.09
C MET A 9 -13.25 -10.43 18.04
N LEU A 10 -13.29 -11.75 17.88
CA LEU A 10 -12.57 -12.46 16.83
C LEU A 10 -13.06 -12.10 15.42
N ALA A 11 -14.39 -11.98 15.23
CA ALA A 11 -14.96 -11.57 13.95
C ALA A 11 -14.53 -10.15 13.53
N LEU A 12 -14.40 -9.22 14.49
CA LEU A 12 -13.91 -7.86 14.24
C LEU A 12 -12.42 -7.82 13.85
N MET A 13 -11.59 -8.71 14.42
CA MET A 13 -10.16 -8.78 14.10
C MET A 13 -9.88 -9.24 12.67
N VAL A 14 -10.69 -10.16 12.12
CA VAL A 14 -10.53 -10.65 10.74
C VAL A 14 -10.72 -9.53 9.71
N ASN A 15 -11.57 -8.55 10.01
CA ASN A 15 -11.82 -7.42 9.10
C ASN A 15 -10.66 -6.41 9.05
N MET A 16 -9.82 -6.32 10.09
CA MET A 16 -8.69 -5.39 10.11
C MET A 16 -7.54 -5.85 9.20
N ALA A 17 -7.37 -7.15 9.01
CA ALA A 17 -6.33 -7.71 8.14
C ALA A 17 -6.60 -7.44 6.66
N MET A 18 -7.87 -7.39 6.24
CA MET A 18 -8.24 -7.17 4.83
C MET A 18 -8.19 -5.69 4.39
N ALA A 19 -8.08 -4.76 5.35
CA ALA A 19 -7.94 -3.32 5.08
C ALA A 19 -6.49 -2.88 4.78
N GLN A 20 -5.50 -3.77 4.92
CA GLN A 20 -4.14 -3.54 4.41
C GLN A 20 -4.14 -3.67 2.88
N GLY A 21 -4.71 -2.69 2.18
CA GLY A 21 -4.56 -2.57 0.74
C GLY A 21 -3.07 -2.59 0.38
N ASN A 22 -2.68 -3.44 -0.58
CA ASN A 22 -1.30 -3.58 -1.02
C ASN A 22 -0.73 -2.20 -1.36
N ALA A 23 0.33 -1.77 -0.66
CA ALA A 23 0.93 -0.44 -0.82
C ALA A 23 1.39 -0.16 -2.26
N VAL A 24 1.78 -1.20 -3.01
CA VAL A 24 2.10 -1.10 -4.46
C VAL A 24 0.86 -0.68 -5.26
N ALA A 25 -0.31 -1.24 -4.95
CA ALA A 25 -1.56 -0.89 -5.62
C ALA A 25 -2.02 0.53 -5.27
N SER A 26 -1.87 0.92 -4.00
CA SER A 26 -2.14 2.30 -3.55
C SER A 26 -1.23 3.30 -4.27
N ALA A 27 0.08 3.00 -4.36
CA ALA A 27 1.04 3.82 -5.10
C ALA A 27 0.66 3.99 -6.57
N TYR A 28 0.32 2.88 -7.25
CA TYR A 28 -0.15 2.91 -8.63
C TYR A 28 -1.40 3.79 -8.81
N ASN A 29 -2.38 3.66 -7.92
CA ASN A 29 -3.61 4.46 -7.97
C ASN A 29 -3.35 5.95 -7.75
N TYR A 30 -2.49 6.31 -6.80
CA TYR A 30 -2.09 7.70 -6.59
C TYR A 30 -1.34 8.28 -7.78
N LEU A 31 -0.43 7.51 -8.40
CA LEU A 31 0.27 7.92 -9.61
C LEU A 31 -0.73 8.18 -10.75
N LYS A 32 -1.64 7.24 -11.00
CA LYS A 32 -2.69 7.35 -12.02
C LYS A 32 -3.59 8.57 -11.80
N ASN A 33 -3.82 8.95 -10.54
CA ASN A 33 -4.62 10.12 -10.17
C ASN A 33 -3.82 11.44 -10.18
N GLY A 34 -2.57 11.44 -10.66
CA GLY A 34 -1.74 12.64 -10.70
C GLY A 34 -1.32 13.13 -9.30
N GLN A 35 -1.23 12.23 -8.33
CA GLN A 35 -0.82 12.52 -6.95
C GLN A 35 0.53 11.86 -6.62
N PRO A 36 1.62 12.21 -7.33
CA PRO A 36 2.88 11.49 -7.24
C PRO A 36 3.55 11.60 -5.86
N GLN A 37 3.29 12.67 -5.09
CA GLN A 37 3.80 12.81 -3.72
C GLN A 37 3.17 11.77 -2.78
N LYS A 38 1.87 11.49 -2.93
CA LYS A 38 1.20 10.43 -2.16
C LYS A 38 1.65 9.05 -2.61
N ALA A 39 1.84 8.87 -3.92
CA ALA A 39 2.36 7.64 -4.49
C ALA A 39 3.76 7.28 -3.95
N MET A 40 4.62 8.29 -3.78
CA MET A 40 5.97 8.13 -3.24
C MET A 40 5.96 7.53 -1.83
N VAL A 41 5.11 8.03 -0.94
CA VAL A 41 5.00 7.53 0.44
C VAL A 41 4.65 6.03 0.46
N GLU A 42 3.67 5.63 -0.36
CA GLU A 42 3.24 4.23 -0.43
C GLU A 42 4.28 3.32 -1.07
N ILE A 43 4.92 3.76 -2.17
CA ILE A 43 5.90 2.92 -2.87
C ILE A 43 7.21 2.79 -2.09
N ASP A 44 7.59 3.81 -1.31
CA ASP A 44 8.74 3.72 -0.42
C ASP A 44 8.50 2.69 0.67
N LYS A 45 7.31 2.69 1.29
CA LYS A 45 6.89 1.66 2.24
C LYS A 45 6.93 0.27 1.60
N ALA A 46 6.37 0.12 0.39
CA ALA A 46 6.38 -1.16 -0.33
C ALA A 46 7.81 -1.62 -0.68
N SER A 47 8.71 -0.71 -1.02
CA SER A 47 10.10 -1.06 -1.36
C SER A 47 10.92 -1.57 -0.17
N GLN A 48 10.44 -1.40 1.06
CA GLN A 48 11.08 -1.88 2.29
C GLN A 48 10.37 -3.10 2.90
N HIS A 49 9.16 -3.43 2.44
CA HIS A 49 8.38 -4.54 2.99
C HIS A 49 8.82 -5.88 2.39
N ASP A 50 9.00 -6.91 3.22
CA ASP A 50 9.55 -8.19 2.79
C ASP A 50 8.76 -8.85 1.65
N ASP A 51 7.43 -8.77 1.67
CA ASP A 51 6.59 -9.37 0.62
C ASP A 51 6.65 -8.63 -0.73
N THR A 52 7.04 -7.36 -0.75
CA THR A 52 6.91 -6.49 -1.94
C THR A 52 8.25 -5.94 -2.45
N LYS A 53 9.31 -5.99 -1.65
CA LYS A 53 10.64 -5.48 -2.04
C LYS A 53 11.27 -6.26 -3.20
N ASP A 54 10.94 -7.54 -3.34
CA ASP A 54 11.46 -8.40 -4.42
C ASP A 54 10.51 -8.45 -5.63
N GLU A 55 9.34 -7.80 -5.56
CA GLU A 55 8.41 -7.72 -6.68
C GLU A 55 8.87 -6.67 -7.70
N ALA A 56 9.07 -7.08 -8.96
CA ALA A 56 9.50 -6.18 -10.04
C ALA A 56 8.59 -4.95 -10.22
N LYS A 57 7.27 -5.12 -10.03
CA LYS A 57 6.28 -4.03 -10.11
C LYS A 57 6.55 -2.92 -9.10
N THR A 58 7.11 -3.22 -7.92
CA THR A 58 7.42 -2.24 -6.88
C THR A 58 8.45 -1.23 -7.40
N TRP A 59 9.54 -1.74 -7.98
CA TRP A 59 10.60 -0.90 -8.52
C TRP A 59 10.19 -0.20 -9.82
N PHE A 60 9.39 -0.86 -10.67
CA PHE A 60 8.83 -0.25 -11.86
C PHE A 60 7.97 0.98 -11.52
N TYR A 61 7.04 0.86 -10.59
CA TYR A 61 6.22 2.00 -10.17
C TYR A 61 7.04 3.04 -9.42
N LYS A 62 8.02 2.64 -8.61
CA LYS A 62 8.93 3.58 -7.92
C LYS A 62 9.65 4.47 -8.94
N GLY A 63 10.26 3.89 -9.96
CA GLY A 63 10.92 4.64 -11.04
C GLY A 63 9.98 5.65 -11.71
N ASN A 64 8.78 5.22 -12.09
CA ASN A 64 7.80 6.09 -12.75
C ASN A 64 7.29 7.23 -11.85
N ILE A 65 7.07 6.95 -10.56
CA ILE A 65 6.66 7.96 -9.57
C ILE A 65 7.74 9.04 -9.44
N TYR A 66 9.00 8.63 -9.26
CA TYR A 66 10.12 9.56 -9.13
C TYR A 66 10.36 10.33 -10.43
N LEU A 67 10.23 9.67 -11.59
CA LEU A 67 10.30 10.36 -12.87
C LEU A 67 9.23 11.46 -12.96
N GLN A 68 7.97 11.16 -12.63
CA GLN A 68 6.92 12.17 -12.67
C GLN A 68 7.13 13.29 -11.64
N LEU A 69 7.64 12.96 -10.44
CA LEU A 69 7.95 13.96 -9.41
C LEU A 69 8.98 14.98 -9.88
N TYR A 70 10.03 14.54 -10.57
CA TYR A 70 11.20 15.39 -10.86
C TYR A 70 11.31 15.83 -12.33
N THR A 71 10.51 15.27 -13.24
CA THR A 71 10.46 15.74 -14.64
C THR A 71 9.62 17.01 -14.78
N PHE A 72 8.67 17.24 -13.89
CA PHE A 72 7.74 18.38 -13.92
C PHE A 72 7.85 19.28 -12.67
N ALA A 73 8.93 19.16 -11.91
CA ALA A 73 9.23 20.01 -10.74
C ALA A 73 9.79 21.38 -11.14
#